data_AF-A0A4Q6DU75-F1
#
_entry.id   AF-A0A4Q6DU75-F1
#
_cell.length_a   1.000
_cell.length_b   1.000
_cell.length_c   1.000
_cell.angle_alpha   90.00
_cell.angle_beta   90.00
_cell.angle_gamma   90.00
#
_symmetry.space_group_name_H-M   'P 1'
#
loop_
_entity.id
_entity.type
_entity.pdbx_description
1 polymer ?
#
loop_
_entity_poly.entity_id
_entity_poly.type
_entity_poly.pdbx_seq_one_letter_code
_entity_poly.pdbx_strand_id
1 'polypeptide(L)'
;YYSNVLKQVNSGLPSNEFIVLMEKFYQQHFDEYNLIPSLTIPPTMGFGVQYRLNNKTKIFNAFGSLGIQNYLGNAKPNMGFGNKDKLRELSTHEFGHSFVNHVIDSIDNELIAQTEKLFIPVKSGMVKQGYTTWRICLYEHFVRAGEIIIANNLGNKAGAEQLRFDYIIKRKFIYLPVIIKVLERYNTEHNTSYPEAVKTAIQKLNSLPE
;
A
#
# COMPACT_ATOMS: atom_id res chain seq x y z
N TYR A 1 -24.62 -1.95 -16.00
CA TYR A 1 -23.84 -2.12 -14.75
C TYR A 1 -22.54 -1.33 -14.73
N TYR A 2 -21.62 -1.46 -15.70
CA TYR A 2 -20.36 -0.70 -15.72
C TYR A 2 -20.51 0.83 -15.66
N SER A 3 -21.47 1.41 -16.39
CA SER A 3 -21.76 2.85 -16.32
C SER A 3 -22.19 3.32 -14.92
N ASN A 4 -22.85 2.45 -14.13
CA ASN A 4 -23.22 2.74 -12.75
C ASN A 4 -22.00 2.65 -11.81
N VAL A 5 -21.13 1.66 -12.02
CA VAL A 5 -19.85 1.54 -11.29
C VAL A 5 -18.99 2.78 -11.50
N LEU A 6 -18.80 3.20 -12.75
CA LEU A 6 -18.03 4.41 -13.07
C LEU A 6 -18.62 5.67 -12.43
N LYS A 7 -19.95 5.80 -12.41
CA LYS A 7 -20.62 6.89 -11.68
C LYS A 7 -20.32 6.85 -10.18
N GLN A 8 -20.35 5.67 -9.57
CA GLN A 8 -20.07 5.51 -8.14
C GLN A 8 -18.60 5.82 -7.82
N VAL A 9 -17.65 5.31 -8.61
CA VAL A 9 -16.23 5.64 -8.46
C VAL A 9 -16.02 7.15 -8.60
N ASN A 10 -16.56 7.77 -9.66
CA ASN A 10 -16.44 9.21 -9.89
C ASN A 10 -17.02 10.04 -8.74
N SER A 11 -18.15 9.62 -8.17
CA SER A 11 -18.74 10.29 -6.99
C SER A 11 -17.92 10.11 -5.71
N GLY A 12 -17.15 9.03 -5.62
CA GLY A 12 -16.31 8.67 -4.49
C GLY A 12 -14.83 9.00 -4.69
N LEU A 13 -14.45 9.75 -5.72
CA LEU A 13 -13.05 10.05 -5.98
C LEU A 13 -12.43 10.79 -4.78
N PRO A 14 -11.31 10.30 -4.23
CA PRO A 14 -10.56 11.05 -3.23
C PRO A 14 -9.98 12.34 -3.84
N SER A 15 -9.65 13.30 -2.97
CA SER A 15 -8.82 14.45 -3.38
C SER A 15 -7.50 13.94 -3.92
N ASN A 16 -6.92 14.56 -4.95
CA ASN A 16 -5.60 14.18 -5.47
C ASN A 16 -4.45 14.49 -4.48
N GLU A 17 -4.75 15.13 -3.35
CA GLU A 17 -3.79 15.43 -2.28
C GLU A 17 -3.01 14.20 -1.80
N PHE A 18 -3.64 13.03 -1.67
CA PHE A 18 -2.90 11.83 -1.24
C PHE A 18 -1.85 11.41 -2.27
N ILE A 19 -2.08 11.61 -3.57
CA ILE A 19 -1.08 11.32 -4.61
C ILE A 19 0.11 12.27 -4.45
N VAL A 20 -0.12 13.57 -4.27
CA VAL A 20 0.95 14.55 -4.04
C VAL A 20 1.78 14.19 -2.80
N LEU A 21 1.12 13.76 -1.73
CA LEU A 21 1.79 13.33 -0.51
C LEU A 21 2.54 12.01 -0.68
N MET A 22 2.02 11.07 -1.50
CA MET A 22 2.73 9.85 -1.88
C MET A 22 4.00 10.19 -2.65
N GLU A 23 3.91 11.02 -3.68
CA GLU A 23 5.07 11.40 -4.49
C GLU A 23 6.14 12.13 -3.67
N LYS A 24 5.71 13.02 -2.76
CA LYS A 24 6.61 13.69 -1.83
C LYS A 24 7.28 12.69 -0.88
N PHE A 25 6.53 11.76 -0.31
CA PHE A 25 7.06 10.76 0.62
C PHE A 25 8.00 9.77 -0.07
N TYR A 26 7.65 9.26 -1.24
CA TYR A 26 8.48 8.29 -1.97
C TYR A 26 9.58 8.94 -2.82
N GLN A 27 9.58 10.27 -2.96
CA GLN A 27 10.50 11.04 -3.82
C GLN A 27 10.50 10.56 -5.28
N GLN A 28 9.32 10.17 -5.77
CA GLN A 28 9.12 9.63 -7.11
C GLN A 28 7.78 10.12 -7.65
N HIS A 29 7.68 10.20 -8.97
CA HIS A 29 6.49 10.67 -9.68
C HIS A 29 6.13 9.67 -10.79
N PHE A 30 4.84 9.61 -11.13
CA PHE A 30 4.32 8.86 -12.28
C PHE A 30 3.44 9.75 -13.14
N ASP A 31 3.47 9.54 -14.46
CA ASP A 31 2.72 10.38 -15.40
C ASP A 31 1.20 10.25 -15.22
N GLU A 32 0.71 9.06 -14.86
CA GLU A 32 -0.72 8.79 -14.71
C GLU A 32 -1.01 7.75 -13.61
N TYR A 33 -2.06 8.05 -12.83
CA TYR A 33 -2.62 7.18 -11.79
C TYR A 33 -4.02 6.76 -12.20
N ASN A 34 -4.23 5.47 -12.42
CA ASN A 34 -5.46 4.96 -13.02
C ASN A 34 -6.24 4.07 -12.04
N LEU A 35 -7.55 4.29 -11.93
CA LEU A 35 -8.46 3.46 -11.17
C LEU A 35 -9.25 2.57 -12.13
N ILE A 36 -9.13 1.26 -11.98
CA ILE A 36 -9.76 0.27 -12.86
C ILE A 36 -10.73 -0.58 -12.03
N PRO A 37 -11.99 -0.14 -11.85
CA PRO A 37 -12.97 -0.93 -11.11
C PRO A 37 -13.37 -2.16 -11.92
N SER A 38 -13.30 -3.33 -11.30
CA SER A 38 -13.64 -4.61 -11.90
C SER A 38 -14.83 -5.25 -11.19
N LEU A 39 -15.77 -5.77 -11.97
CA LEU A 39 -16.91 -6.55 -11.46
C LEU A 39 -16.54 -8.02 -11.17
N THR A 40 -15.35 -8.47 -11.57
CA THR A 40 -14.90 -9.85 -11.41
C THR A 40 -13.83 -10.03 -10.33
N ILE A 41 -13.23 -8.94 -9.85
CA ILE A 41 -12.31 -8.98 -8.71
C ILE A 41 -13.14 -9.10 -7.42
N PRO A 42 -12.78 -10.02 -6.50
CA PRO A 42 -13.49 -10.16 -5.24
C PRO A 42 -13.56 -8.86 -4.44
N PRO A 43 -14.60 -8.65 -3.63
CA PRO A 43 -14.73 -7.45 -2.81
C PRO A 43 -13.47 -7.20 -1.97
N THR A 44 -13.11 -5.92 -1.82
CA THR A 44 -11.95 -5.42 -1.06
C THR A 44 -10.57 -5.80 -1.59
N MET A 45 -10.47 -6.61 -2.65
CA MET A 45 -9.19 -6.92 -3.30
C MET A 45 -8.83 -5.87 -4.34
N GLY A 46 -7.53 -5.62 -4.46
CA GLY A 46 -6.91 -4.75 -5.46
C GLY A 46 -5.65 -5.39 -6.02
N PHE A 47 -5.17 -4.84 -7.14
CA PHE A 47 -3.89 -5.18 -7.74
C PHE A 47 -3.23 -3.91 -8.29
N GLY A 48 -2.05 -3.62 -7.77
CA GLY A 48 -1.13 -2.59 -8.25
C GLY A 48 -0.26 -3.09 -9.38
N VAL A 49 -0.20 -2.35 -10.49
CA VAL A 49 0.71 -2.65 -11.60
C VAL A 49 1.23 -1.36 -12.20
N GLN A 50 2.51 -1.39 -12.58
CA GLN A 50 3.19 -0.35 -13.32
C GLN A 50 3.45 -0.81 -14.74
N TYR A 51 3.26 0.07 -15.72
CA TYR A 51 3.67 -0.17 -17.10
C TYR A 51 4.16 1.11 -17.77
N ARG A 52 4.99 0.96 -18.82
CA ARG A 52 5.50 2.08 -19.61
C ARG A 52 4.92 2.01 -21.02
N LEU A 53 4.34 3.11 -21.48
CA LEU A 53 3.77 3.24 -22.83
C LEU A 53 4.06 4.64 -23.37
N ASN A 54 4.56 4.75 -24.60
CA ASN A 54 4.89 6.04 -25.25
C ASN A 54 5.75 6.96 -24.36
N ASN A 55 6.80 6.39 -23.76
CA ASN A 55 7.68 7.06 -22.78
C ASN A 55 7.05 7.55 -21.48
N LYS A 56 5.74 7.36 -21.28
CA LYS A 56 5.06 7.64 -20.01
C LYS A 56 5.01 6.41 -19.13
N THR A 57 5.26 6.60 -17.84
CA THR A 57 5.12 5.58 -16.81
C THR A 57 3.77 5.75 -16.13
N LYS A 58 2.95 4.70 -16.20
CA LYS A 58 1.58 4.70 -15.70
C LYS A 58 1.44 3.63 -14.65
N ILE A 59 0.69 3.92 -13.60
CA ILE A 59 0.36 2.95 -12.57
C ILE A 59 -1.16 2.81 -12.45
N PHE A 60 -1.61 1.62 -12.09
CA PHE A 60 -3.03 1.34 -11.93
C PHE A 60 -3.33 0.55 -10.67
N ASN A 61 -4.51 0.84 -10.12
CA ASN A 61 -5.18 0.06 -9.10
C ASN A 61 -6.38 -0.61 -9.77
N ALA A 62 -6.30 -1.92 -10.02
CA ALA A 62 -7.42 -2.72 -10.48
C ALA A 62 -8.11 -3.38 -9.28
N PHE A 63 -9.38 -3.04 -9.01
CA PHE A 63 -10.02 -3.37 -7.73
C PHE A 63 -11.47 -3.84 -7.85
N GLY A 64 -11.87 -4.69 -6.90
CA GLY A 64 -13.25 -5.11 -6.68
C GLY A 64 -14.08 -4.08 -5.89
N SER A 65 -15.31 -4.44 -5.54
CA SER A 65 -16.16 -3.52 -4.76
C SER A 65 -15.62 -3.28 -3.34
N LEU A 66 -15.77 -2.06 -2.84
CA LEU A 66 -15.25 -1.60 -1.53
C LEU A 66 -16.30 -1.73 -0.41
N GLY A 67 -17.56 -1.93 -0.76
CA GLY A 67 -18.68 -2.03 0.16
C GLY A 67 -19.66 -3.13 -0.23
N ILE A 68 -20.71 -3.27 0.59
CA ILE A 68 -21.79 -4.21 0.33
C ILE A 68 -22.53 -3.80 -0.94
N GLN A 69 -22.69 -4.75 -1.85
CA GLN A 69 -23.45 -4.59 -3.08
C GLN A 69 -24.93 -4.83 -2.77
N ASN A 70 -25.82 -3.96 -3.26
CA ASN A 70 -27.26 -4.12 -3.11
C ASN A 70 -27.95 -3.99 -4.47
N TYR A 71 -28.53 -5.11 -4.89
CA TYR A 71 -29.15 -5.29 -6.20
C TYR A 71 -30.68 -5.28 -6.19
N LEU A 72 -31.30 -5.36 -5.01
CA LEU A 72 -32.73 -5.63 -4.91
C LEU A 72 -33.58 -4.37 -5.14
N GLY A 73 -34.57 -4.49 -6.03
CA GLY A 73 -35.67 -3.54 -6.21
C GLY A 73 -35.30 -2.16 -6.76
N ASN A 74 -34.07 -1.94 -7.24
CA ASN A 74 -33.59 -0.61 -7.61
C ASN A 74 -33.19 -0.50 -9.09
N ALA A 75 -33.70 0.51 -9.79
CA ALA A 75 -33.30 0.84 -11.16
C ALA A 75 -31.81 1.26 -11.26
N LYS A 76 -31.19 1.68 -10.14
CA LYS A 76 -29.75 1.99 -10.03
C LYS A 76 -29.17 1.30 -8.77
N PRO A 77 -28.74 0.02 -8.87
CA PRO A 77 -28.25 -0.73 -7.71
C PRO A 77 -26.99 -0.10 -7.10
N ASN A 78 -26.79 -0.26 -5.79
CA ASN A 78 -25.51 0.10 -5.17
C ASN A 78 -24.49 -1.00 -5.52
N MET A 79 -23.42 -0.63 -6.23
CA MET A 79 -22.42 -1.58 -6.71
C MET A 79 -21.25 -1.69 -5.73
N GLY A 80 -21.27 -0.92 -4.62
CA GLY A 80 -20.24 -0.95 -3.59
C GLY A 80 -18.96 -0.20 -3.96
N PHE A 81 -18.94 0.65 -4.98
CA PHE A 81 -17.72 1.33 -5.45
C PHE A 81 -17.59 2.79 -5.00
N GLY A 82 -18.64 3.37 -4.39
CA GLY A 82 -18.68 4.79 -4.04
C GLY A 82 -18.06 5.17 -2.69
N ASN A 83 -17.41 4.24 -1.98
CA ASN A 83 -16.82 4.54 -0.67
C ASN A 83 -15.47 5.25 -0.85
N LYS A 84 -15.47 6.58 -0.63
CA LYS A 84 -14.31 7.45 -0.82
C LYS A 84 -13.11 7.09 0.05
N ASP A 85 -13.33 6.80 1.34
CA ASP A 85 -12.23 6.52 2.27
C ASP A 85 -11.55 5.19 1.94
N LYS A 86 -12.34 4.15 1.68
CA LYS A 86 -11.80 2.85 1.24
C LYS A 86 -11.14 2.93 -0.13
N LEU A 87 -11.64 3.77 -1.03
CA LEU A 87 -11.03 3.98 -2.34
C LEU A 87 -9.66 4.64 -2.19
N ARG A 88 -9.55 5.66 -1.31
CA ARG A 88 -8.26 6.27 -0.96
C ARG A 88 -7.31 5.24 -0.36
N GLU A 89 -7.74 4.51 0.67
CA GLU A 89 -6.91 3.51 1.36
C GLU A 89 -6.39 2.43 0.40
N LEU A 90 -7.27 1.81 -0.38
CA LEU A 90 -6.88 0.79 -1.35
C LEU A 90 -5.97 1.38 -2.45
N SER A 91 -6.25 2.60 -2.91
CA SER A 91 -5.39 3.25 -3.92
C SER A 91 -4.00 3.55 -3.37
N THR A 92 -3.89 4.04 -2.14
CA THR A 92 -2.59 4.24 -1.48
C THR A 92 -1.82 2.93 -1.38
N HIS A 93 -2.49 1.82 -1.06
CA HIS A 93 -1.90 0.50 -1.02
C HIS A 93 -1.41 0.03 -2.40
N GLU A 94 -2.30 -0.05 -3.39
CA GLU A 94 -1.98 -0.62 -4.70
C GLU A 94 -0.98 0.24 -5.49
N PHE A 95 -1.09 1.58 -5.41
CA PHE A 95 -0.08 2.46 -5.98
C PHE A 95 1.25 2.35 -5.23
N GLY A 96 1.21 2.13 -3.92
CA GLY A 96 2.39 1.92 -3.07
C GLY A 96 3.34 0.87 -3.62
N HIS A 97 2.82 -0.24 -4.15
CA HIS A 97 3.65 -1.30 -4.77
C HIS A 97 4.54 -0.78 -5.90
N SER A 98 4.09 0.21 -6.68
CA SER A 98 4.90 0.78 -7.77
C SER A 98 6.09 1.60 -7.25
N PHE A 99 5.93 2.22 -6.07
CA PHE A 99 7.00 2.95 -5.40
C PHE A 99 7.95 2.04 -4.61
N VAL A 100 7.43 0.94 -4.06
CA VAL A 100 8.17 0.11 -3.07
C VAL A 100 8.94 -1.02 -3.72
N ASN A 101 8.34 -1.77 -4.65
CA ASN A 101 8.86 -3.09 -5.02
C ASN A 101 10.23 -3.00 -5.67
N HIS A 102 10.40 -2.08 -6.63
CA HIS A 102 11.68 -1.88 -7.30
C HIS A 102 12.79 -1.40 -6.35
N VAL A 103 12.44 -0.67 -5.27
CA VAL A 103 13.40 -0.27 -4.23
C VAL A 103 13.87 -1.49 -3.45
N ILE A 104 12.95 -2.36 -3.03
CA ILE A 104 13.29 -3.62 -2.36
C ILE A 104 14.07 -4.56 -3.27
N ASP A 105 13.75 -4.61 -4.56
CA ASP A 105 14.48 -5.41 -5.56
C ASP A 105 15.92 -4.91 -5.77
N SER A 106 16.16 -3.61 -5.57
CA SER A 106 17.49 -3.01 -5.64
C SER A 106 18.34 -3.23 -4.38
N ILE A 107 17.75 -3.73 -3.28
CA ILE A 107 18.50 -4.03 -2.06
C ILE A 107 19.39 -5.25 -2.29
N ASP A 108 20.62 -5.15 -1.79
CA ASP A 108 21.61 -6.22 -1.83
C ASP A 108 21.02 -7.55 -1.32
N ASN A 109 21.15 -8.61 -2.13
CA ASN A 109 20.67 -9.94 -1.79
C ASN A 109 21.29 -10.48 -0.50
N GLU A 110 22.54 -10.11 -0.18
CA GLU A 110 23.20 -10.50 1.07
C GLU A 110 22.47 -9.90 2.28
N LEU A 111 22.10 -8.62 2.21
CA LEU A 111 21.36 -7.96 3.29
C LEU A 111 19.95 -8.57 3.46
N ILE A 112 19.28 -8.95 2.37
CA ILE A 112 18.01 -9.67 2.43
C ILE A 112 18.20 -11.05 3.08
N ALA A 113 19.23 -11.80 2.70
CA ALA A 113 19.53 -13.12 3.26
C ALA A 113 19.81 -13.05 4.77
N GLN A 114 20.57 -12.04 5.23
CA GLN A 114 20.85 -11.84 6.66
C GLN A 114 19.59 -11.65 7.51
N THR A 115 18.53 -11.11 6.91
CA THR A 115 17.24 -10.88 7.60
C THR A 115 16.21 -11.98 7.38
N GLU A 116 16.50 -13.01 6.56
CA GLU A 116 15.51 -14.03 6.18
C GLU A 116 14.98 -14.84 7.38
N LYS A 117 15.80 -15.00 8.43
CA LYS A 117 15.38 -15.63 9.70
C LYS A 117 14.15 -14.96 10.34
N LEU A 118 13.96 -13.66 10.09
CA LEU A 118 12.81 -12.90 10.60
C LEU A 118 11.48 -13.33 9.96
N PHE A 119 11.52 -14.09 8.86
CA PHE A 119 10.28 -14.65 8.31
C PHE A 119 9.70 -15.73 9.22
N ILE A 120 10.53 -16.49 9.97
CA ILE A 120 10.09 -17.66 10.73
C ILE A 120 8.97 -17.33 11.73
N PRO A 121 9.10 -16.31 12.60
CA PRO A 121 8.05 -15.98 13.59
C PRO A 121 6.73 -15.52 12.97
N VAL A 122 6.76 -14.92 11.77
CA VAL A 122 5.57 -14.36 11.12
C VAL A 122 4.99 -15.25 10.02
N LYS A 123 5.72 -16.28 9.59
CA LYS A 123 5.41 -17.11 8.40
C LYS A 123 3.96 -17.61 8.39
N SER A 124 3.47 -18.12 9.51
CA SER A 124 2.10 -18.67 9.59
C SER A 124 1.01 -17.62 9.35
N GLY A 125 1.23 -16.37 9.81
CA GLY A 125 0.32 -15.25 9.57
C GLY A 125 0.46 -14.68 8.16
N MET A 126 1.68 -14.63 7.64
CA MET A 126 2.00 -14.08 6.32
C MET A 126 1.50 -14.98 5.18
N VAL A 127 1.70 -16.30 5.27
CA VAL A 127 1.24 -17.26 4.25
C VAL A 127 -0.27 -17.25 4.09
N LYS A 128 -1.04 -17.09 5.19
CA LYS A 128 -2.51 -16.96 5.14
C LYS A 128 -2.99 -15.74 4.36
N GLN A 129 -2.12 -14.74 4.20
CA GLN A 129 -2.37 -13.52 3.44
C GLN A 129 -1.77 -13.58 2.02
N GLY A 130 -1.17 -14.70 1.62
CA GLY A 130 -0.54 -14.88 0.31
C GLY A 130 0.94 -14.52 0.27
N TYR A 131 1.55 -14.15 1.41
CA TYR A 131 2.96 -13.73 1.46
C TYR A 131 3.84 -14.92 1.86
N THR A 132 4.42 -15.57 0.85
CA THR A 132 5.07 -16.90 1.00
C THR A 132 6.58 -16.87 1.17
N THR A 133 7.22 -15.73 0.92
CA THR A 133 8.68 -15.53 1.08
C THR A 133 8.97 -14.27 1.87
N TRP A 134 10.18 -14.20 2.46
CA TRP A 134 10.60 -13.01 3.21
C TRP A 134 10.60 -11.74 2.37
N ARG A 135 11.07 -11.83 1.11
CA ARG A 135 11.08 -10.70 0.18
C ARG A 135 9.66 -10.19 -0.12
N ILE A 136 8.70 -11.09 -0.35
CA ILE A 136 7.29 -10.71 -0.53
C ILE A 136 6.76 -10.02 0.75
N CYS A 137 7.12 -10.54 1.93
CA CYS A 137 6.77 -9.88 3.17
C CYS A 137 7.37 -8.48 3.26
N LEU A 138 8.63 -8.26 2.85
CA LEU A 138 9.24 -6.94 2.87
C LEU A 138 8.48 -5.95 1.97
N TYR A 139 8.11 -6.32 0.74
CA TYR A 139 7.28 -5.46 -0.12
C TYR A 139 6.06 -4.96 0.65
N GLU A 140 5.31 -5.88 1.24
CA GLU A 140 4.09 -5.58 1.98
C GLU A 140 4.33 -4.77 3.24
N HIS A 141 5.38 -5.06 4.01
CA HIS A 141 5.72 -4.26 5.19
C HIS A 141 5.95 -2.80 4.82
N PHE A 142 6.68 -2.53 3.73
CA PHE A 142 6.99 -1.17 3.30
C PHE A 142 5.78 -0.46 2.67
N VAL A 143 4.94 -1.17 1.90
CA VAL A 143 3.66 -0.61 1.41
C VAL A 143 2.76 -0.24 2.59
N ARG A 144 2.58 -1.14 3.56
CA ARG A 144 1.74 -0.93 4.75
C ARG A 144 2.27 0.20 5.64
N ALA A 145 3.61 0.33 5.76
CA ALA A 145 4.22 1.45 6.45
C ALA A 145 3.94 2.78 5.73
N GLY A 146 4.01 2.77 4.39
CA GLY A 146 3.63 3.91 3.56
C GLY A 146 2.19 4.34 3.79
N GLU A 147 1.23 3.42 3.84
CA GLU A 147 -0.18 3.73 4.12
C GLU A 147 -0.37 4.52 5.43
N ILE A 148 0.34 4.12 6.49
CA ILE A 148 0.28 4.79 7.80
C ILE A 148 0.89 6.20 7.72
N ILE A 149 2.02 6.35 7.05
CA ILE A 149 2.69 7.65 6.90
C ILE A 149 1.86 8.61 6.06
N ILE A 150 1.27 8.13 4.97
CA ILE A 150 0.39 8.95 4.12
C ILE A 150 -0.88 9.35 4.87
N ALA A 151 -1.48 8.45 5.67
CA ALA A 151 -2.60 8.81 6.53
C ALA A 151 -2.22 9.93 7.53
N ASN A 152 -1.03 9.86 8.14
CA ASN A 152 -0.52 10.90 9.02
C ASN A 152 -0.26 12.22 8.27
N ASN A 153 0.34 12.17 7.08
CA ASN A 153 0.62 13.35 6.24
C ASN A 153 -0.68 14.05 5.79
N LEU A 154 -1.77 13.31 5.62
CA LEU A 154 -3.11 13.84 5.36
C LEU A 154 -3.81 14.41 6.62
N GLY A 155 -3.15 14.39 7.79
CA GLY A 155 -3.74 14.78 9.06
C GLY A 155 -4.71 13.75 9.66
N ASN A 156 -4.90 12.59 9.04
CA ASN A 156 -5.77 11.52 9.53
C ASN A 156 -5.07 10.62 10.56
N LYS A 157 -4.75 11.21 11.73
CA LYS A 157 -4.05 10.51 12.82
C LYS A 157 -4.83 9.30 13.35
N ALA A 158 -6.16 9.43 13.47
CA ALA A 158 -7.00 8.33 13.96
C ALA A 158 -6.98 7.13 12.99
N GLY A 159 -7.06 7.39 11.68
CA GLY A 159 -6.94 6.35 10.67
C GLY A 159 -5.54 5.71 10.66
N ALA A 160 -4.47 6.50 10.80
CA ALA A 160 -3.11 5.97 10.89
C ALA A 160 -2.92 5.02 12.08
N GLU A 161 -3.45 5.37 13.26
CA GLU A 161 -3.41 4.49 14.44
C GLU A 161 -4.25 3.22 14.26
N GLN A 162 -5.43 3.34 13.63
CA GLN A 162 -6.26 2.17 13.31
C GLN A 162 -5.53 1.21 12.35
N LEU A 163 -4.88 1.74 11.30
CA LEU A 163 -4.08 0.95 10.36
C LEU A 163 -2.91 0.27 11.08
N ARG A 164 -2.17 1.01 11.91
CA ARG A 164 -1.08 0.48 12.74
C ARG A 164 -1.56 -0.68 13.61
N PHE A 165 -2.69 -0.52 14.31
CA PHE A 165 -3.26 -1.58 15.14
C PHE A 165 -3.68 -2.80 14.30
N ASP A 166 -4.40 -2.60 13.18
CA ASP A 166 -4.85 -3.68 12.31
C ASP A 166 -3.66 -4.50 11.78
N TYR A 167 -2.64 -3.81 11.29
CA TYR A 167 -1.48 -4.44 10.67
C TYR A 167 -0.63 -5.22 11.67
N ILE A 168 -0.35 -4.66 12.84
CA ILE A 168 0.49 -5.31 13.84
C ILE A 168 -0.27 -6.44 14.54
N ILE A 169 -1.48 -6.16 15.04
CA ILE A 169 -2.18 -7.07 15.94
C ILE A 169 -2.93 -8.16 15.19
N LYS A 170 -3.70 -7.78 14.16
CA LYS A 170 -4.56 -8.72 13.43
C LYS A 170 -3.82 -9.38 12.27
N ARG A 171 -3.00 -8.62 11.52
CA ARG A 171 -2.29 -9.12 10.34
C ARG A 171 -0.84 -9.55 10.59
N LYS A 172 -0.35 -9.44 11.84
CA LYS A 172 0.95 -9.96 12.29
C LYS A 172 2.18 -9.32 11.63
N PHE A 173 2.08 -8.08 11.17
CA PHE A 173 3.24 -7.28 10.74
C PHE A 173 4.03 -6.77 11.95
N ILE A 174 4.64 -7.68 12.72
CA ILE A 174 5.28 -7.36 14.01
C ILE A 174 6.52 -6.47 13.87
N TYR A 175 7.15 -6.45 12.69
CA TYR A 175 8.34 -5.64 12.41
C TYR A 175 8.02 -4.22 11.94
N LEU A 176 6.74 -3.94 11.67
CA LEU A 176 6.27 -2.65 11.19
C LEU A 176 6.67 -1.46 12.10
N PRO A 177 6.66 -1.56 13.45
CA PRO A 177 7.11 -0.47 14.31
C PRO A 177 8.54 0.00 14.04
N VAL A 178 9.46 -0.92 13.74
CA VAL A 178 10.87 -0.60 13.47
C VAL A 178 10.98 0.15 12.15
N ILE A 179 10.27 -0.33 11.12
CA ILE A 179 10.24 0.27 9.79
C ILE A 179 9.63 1.67 9.85
N ILE A 180 8.45 1.81 10.46
CA ILE A 180 7.75 3.10 10.60
C ILE A 180 8.65 4.12 11.29
N LYS A 181 9.34 3.76 12.37
CA LYS A 181 10.23 4.71 13.09
C LYS A 181 11.33 5.28 12.20
N VAL A 182 11.89 4.48 11.28
CA VAL A 182 12.90 4.97 10.32
C VAL A 182 12.26 5.86 9.27
N LEU A 183 11.14 5.43 8.72
CA LEU A 183 10.47 6.16 7.64
C LEU A 183 9.82 7.47 8.12
N GLU A 184 9.32 7.54 9.36
CA GLU A 184 8.84 8.78 10.00
C GLU A 184 9.97 9.80 10.11
N ARG A 185 11.14 9.38 10.59
CA ARG A 185 12.32 10.25 10.68
C ARG A 185 12.74 10.77 9.30
N TYR A 186 12.78 9.88 8.31
CA TYR A 186 13.04 10.25 6.93
C TYR A 186 12.01 11.25 6.38
N ASN A 187 10.71 11.01 6.64
CA ASN A 187 9.61 11.85 6.18
C ASN A 187 9.61 13.25 6.82
N THR A 188 10.24 13.42 7.99
CA THR A 188 10.37 14.73 8.65
C THR A 188 11.67 15.44 8.31
N GLU A 189 12.79 14.71 8.28
CA GLU A 189 14.12 15.31 8.13
C GLU A 189 14.53 15.51 6.66
N HIS A 190 14.05 14.66 5.75
CA HIS A 190 14.40 14.68 4.31
C HIS A 190 15.91 14.72 3.99
N ASN A 191 16.76 14.29 4.92
CA ASN A 191 18.22 14.30 4.78
C ASN A 191 18.79 13.12 3.98
N THR A 192 17.93 12.18 3.57
CA THR A 192 18.30 10.97 2.83
C THR A 192 17.23 10.65 1.79
N SER A 193 17.52 9.72 0.88
CA SER A 193 16.55 9.28 -0.12
C SER A 193 15.63 8.18 0.42
N TYR A 194 14.46 7.98 -0.21
CA TYR A 194 13.59 6.86 0.15
C TYR A 194 14.30 5.48 0.08
N PRO A 195 15.07 5.14 -0.98
CA PRO A 195 15.86 3.90 -1.00
C PRO A 195 16.85 3.74 0.15
N GLU A 196 17.55 4.81 0.53
CA GLU A 196 18.49 4.77 1.66
C GLU A 196 17.76 4.61 3.00
N ALA A 197 16.58 5.21 3.16
CA ALA A 197 15.73 4.99 4.33
C ALA A 197 15.24 3.54 4.41
N VAL A 198 14.86 2.92 3.28
CA VAL A 198 14.49 1.51 3.19
C VAL A 198 15.66 0.60 3.59
N LYS A 199 16.84 0.84 3.01
CA LYS A 199 18.08 0.12 3.37
C LYS A 199 18.38 0.22 4.86
N THR A 200 18.30 1.43 5.42
CA THR A 200 18.50 1.69 6.86
C THR A 200 17.49 0.91 7.71
N ALA A 201 16.22 0.87 7.31
CA ALA A 201 15.19 0.11 8.01
C ALA A 201 15.49 -1.39 8.01
N ILE A 202 15.90 -1.98 6.88
CA ILE A 202 16.28 -3.39 6.79
C ILE A 202 17.51 -3.70 7.65
N GLN A 203 18.53 -2.83 7.64
CA GLN A 203 19.69 -2.97 8.53
C GLN A 203 19.30 -2.95 10.01
N LYS A 204 18.34 -2.10 10.41
CA LYS A 204 17.82 -2.10 11.78
C LYS A 204 17.05 -3.38 12.11
N LEU A 205 16.33 -3.97 11.17
CA LEU A 205 15.69 -5.27 11.39
C LEU A 205 16.72 -6.36 11.67
N ASN A 206 17.87 -6.35 10.97
CA ASN A 206 18.95 -7.29 11.20
C ASN A 206 19.57 -7.18 12.61
N SER A 207 19.49 -6.00 13.24
CA SER A 207 19.99 -5.76 14.59
C SER A 207 19.01 -6.17 15.71
N LEU A 208 17.81 -6.67 15.37
CA LEU A 208 16.87 -7.14 16.37
C LEU A 208 17.41 -8.40 17.07
N PRO A 209 17.22 -8.51 18.40
CA PRO A 209 17.55 -9.73 19.12
C PRO A 209 16.72 -10.90 18.55
N GLU A 210 17.34 -12.08 18.52
CA GLU A 210 16.70 -13.34 18.08
C GLU A 210 15.53 -13.75 18.98
#